data_AF-A0A1D1YW19-F1
#
_entry.id   AF-A0A1D1YW19-F1
#
_cell.length_a   1.000
_cell.length_b   1.000
_cell.length_c   1.000
_cell.angle_alpha   90.00
_cell.angle_beta   90.00
_cell.angle_gamma   90.00
#
_symmetry.space_group_name_H-M   'P 1'
#
loop_
_entity.id
_entity.type
_entity.pdbx_description
1 polymer ?
#
loop_
_entity_poly.entity_id
_entity_poly.type
_entity_poly.pdbx_seq_one_letter_code
_entity_poly.pdbx_strand_id
1 'polypeptide(L)'
;MRSWHGIGHEKRLKMPDSAEQWTAHNGRDSLAVDIPEAVGAEGDDAEVETPEAEEAGEDEPLPPPGRCVYRVPAYLRNMNPEAYEPRVVSFGPYHHGKPHLLPMEEHKLRSLARVLRRCGKPLESFEAAAGEVVQELMDAYEQLGGEWRDDPAKFLRMMG
;
A
#
# COMPACT_ATOMS: atom_id res chain seq x y z
N MET A 1 60.87 3.78 -15.08
CA MET A 1 60.13 2.68 -15.74
C MET A 1 59.25 2.05 -14.67
N ARG A 2 57.92 2.09 -14.69
CA ARG A 2 56.98 1.87 -15.79
C ARG A 2 55.80 2.84 -15.68
N SER A 3 55.36 3.28 -16.85
CA SER A 3 54.14 4.05 -17.11
C SER A 3 52.91 3.16 -16.92
N TRP A 4 51.82 3.72 -16.37
CA TRP A 4 50.46 3.26 -16.63
C TRP A 4 49.63 4.48 -17.07
N HIS A 5 49.20 4.45 -18.33
CA HIS A 5 48.07 5.23 -18.83
C HIS A 5 46.85 4.30 -18.84
N GLY A 6 45.68 4.80 -18.45
CA GLY A 6 44.44 4.02 -18.54
C GLY A 6 43.24 4.60 -17.78
N ILE A 7 42.80 5.79 -18.17
CA ILE A 7 41.40 6.22 -18.31
C ILE A 7 40.45 5.80 -17.17
N GLY A 8 40.34 6.65 -16.14
CA GLY A 8 39.21 6.67 -15.22
C GLY A 8 38.14 7.66 -15.70
N HIS A 9 37.02 7.18 -16.22
CA HIS A 9 35.79 7.97 -16.27
C HIS A 9 34.95 7.64 -15.04
N GLU A 10 35.36 8.19 -13.91
CA GLU A 10 34.56 8.19 -12.69
C GLU A 10 33.54 9.33 -12.83
N LYS A 11 32.31 9.02 -13.25
CA LYS A 11 31.19 9.96 -13.10
C LYS A 11 30.78 9.98 -11.63
N ARG A 12 31.59 10.68 -10.83
CA ARG A 12 31.25 11.08 -9.47
C ARG A 12 30.05 12.03 -9.58
N LEU A 13 28.86 11.55 -9.24
CA LEU A 13 27.68 12.39 -9.10
C LEU A 13 28.01 13.46 -8.04
N LYS A 14 28.19 14.70 -8.49
CA LYS A 14 28.45 15.84 -7.62
C LYS A 14 27.13 16.19 -6.95
N MET A 15 26.97 15.79 -5.69
CA MET A 15 25.91 16.33 -4.82
C MET A 15 26.19 17.83 -4.63
N PRO A 16 25.20 18.73 -4.83
CA PRO A 16 25.41 20.14 -4.54
C PRO A 16 25.45 20.36 -3.02
N ASP A 17 26.56 20.96 -2.56
CA ASP A 17 26.68 21.57 -1.24
C ASP A 17 25.89 22.88 -1.22
N SER A 18 24.62 22.83 -0.85
CA SER A 18 23.88 24.00 -0.35
C SER A 18 22.54 23.56 0.24
N ALA A 19 22.33 23.88 1.51
CA ALA A 19 21.13 23.60 2.28
C ALA A 19 19.95 24.55 1.92
N GLU A 20 19.71 24.82 0.63
CA GLU A 20 18.72 25.82 0.19
C GLU A 20 17.81 25.35 -0.96
N GLN A 21 17.31 24.11 -0.95
CA GLN A 21 16.31 23.66 -1.94
C GLN A 21 15.09 22.94 -1.36
N TRP A 22 14.78 23.14 -0.08
CA TRP A 22 13.44 22.86 0.47
C TRP A 22 12.90 24.12 1.15
N THR A 23 12.56 25.15 0.37
CA THR A 23 11.69 26.21 0.87
C THR A 23 10.24 25.76 0.71
N ALA A 24 9.59 25.54 1.84
CA ALA A 24 8.16 25.31 1.92
C ALA A 24 7.40 26.48 1.29
N HIS A 25 6.61 26.22 0.24
CA HIS A 25 5.68 27.20 -0.30
C HIS A 25 4.40 27.19 0.55
N ASN A 26 4.47 27.73 1.77
CA ASN A 26 3.29 28.16 2.51
C ASN A 26 2.90 29.57 2.03
N GLY A 27 2.27 29.62 0.86
CA GLY A 27 1.61 30.82 0.33
C GLY A 27 0.17 30.85 0.80
N ARG A 28 -0.12 31.75 1.75
CA ARG A 28 -1.48 32.21 2.04
C ARG A 28 -1.94 33.06 0.85
N ASP A 29 -2.79 32.52 0.00
CA ASP A 29 -3.64 33.33 -0.87
C ASP A 29 -5.04 33.41 -0.27
N SER A 30 -5.32 34.60 0.23
CA SER A 30 -6.60 35.10 0.68
C SER A 30 -7.53 35.30 -0.52
N LEU A 31 -8.43 34.36 -0.78
CA LEU A 31 -9.65 34.67 -1.54
C LEU A 31 -10.67 35.24 -0.55
N ALA A 32 -10.74 36.56 -0.46
CA ALA A 32 -11.89 37.23 0.14
C ALA A 32 -13.09 36.97 -0.79
N VAL A 33 -14.04 36.17 -0.31
CA VAL A 33 -15.34 36.00 -0.96
C VAL A 33 -16.26 36.96 -0.26
N ASP A 34 -16.76 37.97 -0.98
CA ASP A 34 -17.72 38.94 -0.47
C ASP A 34 -18.98 38.20 0.00
N ILE A 35 -19.26 38.28 1.31
CA ILE A 35 -20.47 37.73 1.92
C ILE A 35 -21.56 38.81 1.80
N PRO A 36 -22.67 38.57 1.08
CA PRO A 36 -23.78 39.51 1.09
C PRO A 36 -24.45 39.52 2.47
N GLU A 37 -24.74 40.73 2.96
CA GLU A 37 -25.39 41.02 4.23
C GLU A 37 -26.76 40.32 4.31
N ALA A 38 -26.97 39.56 5.38
CA ALA A 38 -28.18 38.77 5.59
C ALA A 38 -29.40 39.69 5.77
N VAL A 39 -30.31 39.66 4.79
CA VAL A 39 -31.65 40.22 4.94
C VAL A 39 -32.44 39.25 5.80
N GLY A 40 -32.90 39.73 6.97
CA GLY A 40 -33.74 38.97 7.87
C GLY A 40 -35.06 38.57 7.22
N ALA A 41 -35.42 37.30 7.37
CA ALA A 41 -36.75 36.80 7.11
C ALA A 41 -37.18 35.94 8.30
N GLU A 42 -38.18 36.44 9.01
CA GLU A 42 -38.95 35.74 10.03
C GLU A 42 -39.90 34.73 9.37
N GLY A 43 -40.20 33.63 10.07
CA GLY A 43 -41.42 32.83 9.88
C GLY A 43 -41.33 31.67 8.88
N ASP A 44 -41.27 30.44 9.39
CA ASP A 44 -42.44 29.55 9.50
C ASP A 44 -41.96 28.13 9.89
N ASP A 45 -42.55 27.58 10.94
CA ASP A 45 -42.25 26.25 11.48
C ASP A 45 -42.78 25.17 10.52
N ALA A 46 -42.05 24.88 9.46
CA ALA A 46 -42.31 23.71 8.62
C ALA A 46 -41.55 22.52 9.21
N GLU A 47 -42.29 21.59 9.82
CA GLU A 47 -41.80 20.25 10.14
C GLU A 47 -41.26 19.61 8.86
N VAL A 48 -39.94 19.59 8.70
CA VAL A 48 -39.27 18.80 7.68
C VAL A 48 -39.26 17.37 8.19
N GLU A 49 -40.13 16.55 7.61
CA GLU A 49 -40.02 15.09 7.66
C GLU A 49 -38.60 14.73 7.23
N THR A 50 -37.81 14.23 8.17
CA THR A 50 -36.52 13.62 7.89
C THR A 50 -36.75 12.46 6.94
N PRO A 51 -36.06 12.37 5.79
CA PRO A 51 -36.10 11.16 5.00
C PRO A 51 -35.55 10.03 5.88
N GLU A 52 -36.39 9.03 6.13
CA GLU A 52 -36.00 7.81 6.81
C GLU A 52 -34.72 7.30 6.14
N ALA A 53 -33.67 7.09 6.93
CA ALA A 53 -32.47 6.45 6.46
C ALA A 53 -32.92 5.12 5.84
N GLU A 54 -32.64 4.91 4.56
CA GLU A 54 -32.83 3.59 3.97
C GLU A 54 -31.97 2.60 4.77
N GLU A 55 -32.66 1.84 5.61
CA GLU A 55 -32.12 0.71 6.37
C GLU A 55 -31.40 -0.19 5.37
N ALA A 56 -30.08 -0.22 5.46
CA ALA A 56 -29.27 -1.16 4.72
C ALA A 56 -29.74 -2.58 5.10
N GLY A 57 -30.38 -3.27 4.15
CA GLY A 57 -30.95 -4.59 4.37
C GLY A 57 -29.98 -5.52 5.12
N GLU A 58 -30.45 -6.02 6.26
CA GLU A 58 -29.66 -6.69 7.30
C GLU A 58 -29.17 -8.11 6.96
N ASP A 59 -29.17 -8.53 5.69
CA ASP A 59 -28.96 -9.93 5.30
C ASP A 59 -27.60 -10.25 4.63
N GLU A 60 -26.70 -9.28 4.46
CA GLU A 60 -25.32 -9.60 4.06
C GLU A 60 -24.50 -9.92 5.31
N PRO A 61 -24.08 -11.19 5.52
CA PRO A 61 -23.30 -11.55 6.69
C PRO A 61 -22.01 -10.74 6.68
N LEU A 62 -21.75 -10.04 7.78
CA LEU A 62 -20.46 -9.39 8.00
C LEU A 62 -19.34 -10.37 7.63
N PRO A 63 -18.30 -9.91 6.92
CA PRO A 63 -17.21 -10.79 6.52
C PRO A 63 -16.71 -11.53 7.77
N PRO A 64 -16.48 -12.85 7.68
CA PRO A 64 -16.13 -13.64 8.84
C PRO A 64 -14.97 -12.98 9.60
N PRO A 65 -15.03 -12.97 10.95
CA PRO A 65 -14.01 -12.34 11.77
C PRO A 65 -12.63 -12.91 11.35
N GLY A 66 -11.75 -12.02 10.91
CA GLY A 66 -10.43 -12.39 10.38
C GLY A 66 -10.13 -11.84 8.99
N ARG A 67 -11.13 -11.57 8.14
CA ARG A 67 -10.89 -10.94 6.82
C ARG A 67 -10.54 -9.45 6.96
N CYS A 68 -9.35 -9.07 6.50
CA CYS A 68 -8.88 -7.68 6.52
C CYS A 68 -8.06 -7.27 5.28
N VAL A 69 -7.85 -8.19 4.33
CA VAL A 69 -7.20 -7.93 3.04
C VAL A 69 -8.22 -8.13 1.92
N TYR A 70 -8.76 -7.01 1.44
CA TYR A 70 -9.85 -6.99 0.48
C TYR A 70 -9.35 -6.85 -0.95
N ARG A 71 -10.09 -7.43 -1.89
CA ARG A 71 -9.79 -7.26 -3.31
C ARG A 71 -10.59 -6.08 -3.83
N VAL A 72 -9.91 -5.09 -4.42
CA VAL A 72 -10.58 -3.92 -5.03
C VAL A 72 -11.61 -4.41 -6.07
N PRO A 73 -12.90 -4.08 -5.93
CA PRO A 73 -13.94 -4.42 -6.89
C PRO A 73 -13.56 -4.03 -8.33
N ALA A 74 -13.92 -4.88 -9.30
CA ALA A 74 -13.52 -4.71 -10.69
C ALA A 74 -14.00 -3.36 -11.27
N TYR A 75 -15.20 -2.90 -10.92
CA TYR A 75 -15.72 -1.63 -11.41
C TYR A 75 -14.88 -0.43 -10.92
N LEU A 76 -14.46 -0.41 -9.65
CA LEU A 76 -13.56 0.62 -9.11
C LEU A 76 -12.20 0.58 -9.81
N ARG A 77 -11.64 -0.62 -9.97
CA ARG A 77 -10.35 -0.82 -10.62
C ARG A 77 -10.38 -0.37 -12.08
N ASN A 78 -11.48 -0.60 -12.79
CA ASN A 78 -11.61 -0.24 -14.20
C ASN A 78 -11.80 1.27 -14.40
N MET A 79 -12.39 1.98 -13.42
CA MET A 79 -12.52 3.44 -13.48
C MET A 79 -11.17 4.15 -13.33
N ASN A 80 -10.27 3.63 -12.50
CA ASN A 80 -8.92 4.16 -12.35
C ASN A 80 -7.89 3.06 -12.05
N PRO A 81 -7.38 2.35 -13.08
CA PRO A 81 -6.45 1.24 -12.86
C PRO A 81 -5.16 1.66 -12.16
N GLU A 82 -4.67 2.87 -12.43
CA GLU A 82 -3.41 3.37 -11.88
C GLU A 82 -3.47 3.63 -10.37
N ALA A 83 -4.64 3.98 -9.83
CA ALA A 83 -4.83 4.20 -8.40
C ALA A 83 -4.72 2.90 -7.57
N TYR A 84 -4.96 1.76 -8.20
CA TYR A 84 -4.96 0.45 -7.53
C TYR A 84 -3.81 -0.45 -7.98
N GLU A 85 -2.93 0.05 -8.84
CA GLU A 85 -1.72 -0.67 -9.26
C GLU A 85 -0.52 -0.24 -8.39
N PRO A 86 0.09 -1.17 -7.62
CA PRO A 86 1.31 -0.86 -6.90
C PRO A 86 2.41 -0.46 -7.87
N ARG A 87 3.13 0.62 -7.53
CA ARG A 87 4.19 1.17 -8.38
C ARG A 87 5.58 0.65 -8.04
N VAL A 88 5.79 0.27 -6.78
CA VAL A 88 7.13 -0.05 -6.25
C VAL A 88 7.12 -1.40 -5.57
N VAL A 89 6.28 -1.57 -4.54
CA VAL A 89 6.23 -2.79 -3.73
C VAL A 89 4.80 -3.30 -3.67
N SER A 90 4.64 -4.62 -3.76
CA SER A 90 3.42 -5.33 -3.41
C SER A 90 3.66 -6.31 -2.26
N PHE A 91 2.59 -6.49 -1.49
CA PHE A 91 2.50 -7.52 -0.47
C PHE A 91 1.48 -8.55 -0.92
N GLY A 92 1.83 -9.82 -0.77
CA GLY A 92 0.90 -10.90 -1.02
C GLY A 92 0.57 -11.17 -2.49
N PRO A 93 -0.42 -12.04 -2.71
CA PRO A 93 -0.65 -12.73 -3.97
C PRO A 93 -1.30 -11.86 -5.05
N TYR A 94 -2.01 -10.79 -4.70
CA TYR A 94 -2.81 -10.00 -5.66
C TYR A 94 -1.99 -9.32 -6.75
N HIS A 95 -0.73 -9.00 -6.46
CA HIS A 95 0.19 -8.36 -7.41
C HIS A 95 1.53 -9.10 -7.52
N HIS A 96 1.58 -10.36 -7.09
CA HIS A 96 2.81 -11.15 -7.12
C HIS A 96 3.24 -11.45 -8.56
N GLY A 97 4.55 -11.39 -8.83
CA GLY A 97 5.15 -11.77 -10.10
C GLY A 97 4.95 -10.75 -11.24
N LYS A 98 4.37 -9.57 -10.95
CA LYS A 98 4.27 -8.52 -11.97
C LYS A 98 5.66 -7.98 -12.32
N PRO A 99 6.01 -7.85 -13.62
CA PRO A 99 7.37 -7.52 -14.03
C PRO A 99 7.94 -6.24 -13.40
N HIS A 100 7.13 -5.21 -13.21
CA HIS A 100 7.56 -3.94 -12.60
C HIS A 100 7.75 -4.01 -11.08
N LEU A 101 7.30 -5.08 -10.43
CA LEU A 101 7.39 -5.29 -8.98
C LEU A 101 8.49 -6.29 -8.58
N LEU A 102 9.00 -7.08 -9.52
CA LEU A 102 10.10 -8.03 -9.30
C LEU A 102 11.33 -7.42 -8.60
N PRO A 103 11.77 -6.17 -8.89
CA PRO A 103 12.90 -5.57 -8.19
C PRO A 103 12.69 -5.47 -6.68
N MET A 104 11.45 -5.21 -6.24
CA MET A 104 11.12 -5.17 -4.81
C MET A 104 10.89 -6.55 -4.21
N GLU A 105 10.48 -7.55 -4.99
CA GLU A 105 10.47 -8.94 -4.53
C GLU A 105 11.89 -9.41 -4.18
N GLU A 106 12.88 -9.13 -5.03
CA GLU A 106 14.29 -9.41 -4.71
C GLU A 106 14.77 -8.61 -3.48
N HIS A 107 14.30 -7.37 -3.32
CA HIS A 107 14.64 -6.55 -2.16
C HIS A 107 14.05 -7.08 -0.84
N LYS A 108 12.82 -7.64 -0.87
CA LYS A 108 12.20 -8.31 0.29
C LYS A 108 13.07 -9.46 0.79
N LEU A 109 13.48 -10.35 -0.13
CA LEU A 109 14.36 -11.49 0.17
C LEU A 109 15.73 -11.06 0.74
N ARG A 110 16.36 -10.03 0.15
CA ARG A 110 17.62 -9.48 0.67
C ARG A 110 17.48 -8.88 2.06
N SER A 111 16.32 -8.27 2.34
CA SER A 111 16.01 -7.69 3.65
C SER A 111 15.80 -8.77 4.69
N LEU A 112 15.02 -9.82 4.37
CA LEU A 112 14.84 -11.00 5.20
C LEU A 112 16.20 -11.65 5.53
N ALA A 113 17.04 -11.90 4.51
CA ALA A 113 18.37 -12.47 4.71
C ALA A 113 19.28 -11.59 5.58
N ARG A 114 19.11 -10.26 5.57
CA ARG A 114 19.86 -9.35 6.46
C ARG A 114 19.37 -9.46 7.90
N VAL A 115 18.06 -9.53 8.12
CA VAL A 115 17.46 -9.71 9.45
C VAL A 115 17.90 -11.04 10.06
N LEU A 116 17.77 -12.14 9.31
CA LEU A 116 18.16 -13.49 9.73
C LEU A 116 19.63 -13.57 10.15
N ARG A 117 20.54 -13.00 9.35
CA ARG A 117 21.96 -12.91 9.69
C ARG A 117 22.23 -12.12 10.96
N ARG A 118 21.54 -10.98 11.15
CA ARG A 118 21.69 -10.15 12.35
C ARG A 118 21.18 -10.86 13.60
N CYS A 119 20.13 -11.67 13.47
CA CYS A 119 19.55 -12.44 14.57
C CYS A 119 20.27 -13.78 14.83
N GLY A 120 21.21 -14.19 13.95
CA GLY A 120 21.82 -15.52 14.02
C GLY A 120 20.81 -16.65 13.85
N LYS A 121 19.74 -16.41 13.07
CA LYS A 121 18.65 -17.37 12.85
C LYS A 121 18.71 -17.91 11.41
N PRO A 122 18.46 -19.21 11.20
CA PRO A 122 18.33 -19.78 9.86
C PRO A 122 16.93 -19.45 9.27
N LEU A 123 16.76 -19.63 7.96
CA LEU A 123 15.50 -19.30 7.26
C LEU A 123 14.32 -20.11 7.80
N GLU A 124 14.57 -21.36 8.15
CA GLU A 124 13.63 -22.32 8.71
C GLU A 124 13.01 -21.80 10.02
N SER A 125 13.72 -20.97 10.79
CA SER A 125 13.15 -20.33 11.98
C SER A 125 12.08 -19.30 11.62
N PHE A 126 12.27 -18.57 10.52
CA PHE A 126 11.26 -17.65 10.02
C PHE A 126 10.08 -18.42 9.41
N GLU A 127 10.34 -19.45 8.60
CA GLU A 127 9.28 -20.27 8.01
C GLU A 127 8.43 -20.97 9.08
N ALA A 128 9.05 -21.48 10.15
CA ALA A 128 8.33 -22.06 11.29
C ALA A 128 7.45 -21.00 11.98
N ALA A 129 8.02 -19.84 12.32
CA ALA A 129 7.28 -18.76 12.98
C ALA A 129 6.14 -18.20 12.11
N ALA A 130 6.37 -18.03 10.81
CA ALA A 130 5.34 -17.60 9.87
C ALA A 130 4.30 -18.71 9.64
N GLY A 131 4.71 -19.98 9.73
CA GLY A 131 3.85 -21.16 9.68
C GLY A 131 2.84 -21.22 10.81
N GLU A 132 3.18 -20.73 12.01
CA GLU A 132 2.25 -20.67 13.15
C GLU A 132 1.03 -19.78 12.87
N VAL A 133 1.19 -18.75 12.03
CA VAL A 133 0.15 -17.76 11.71
C VAL A 133 -0.34 -17.85 10.27
N VAL A 134 0.14 -18.82 9.48
CA VAL A 134 -0.09 -18.86 8.03
C VAL A 134 -1.57 -18.98 7.69
N GLN A 135 -2.32 -19.78 8.45
CA GLN A 135 -3.74 -20.00 8.20
C GLN A 135 -4.55 -18.73 8.46
N GLU A 136 -4.30 -18.04 9.59
CA GLU A 136 -4.93 -16.75 9.90
C GLU A 136 -4.62 -15.71 8.82
N LEU A 137 -3.35 -15.65 8.38
CA LEU A 137 -2.94 -14.75 7.30
C LEU A 137 -3.62 -15.08 5.97
N MET A 138 -3.81 -16.36 5.64
CA MET A 138 -4.51 -16.79 4.42
C MET A 138 -6.02 -16.49 4.50
N ASP A 139 -6.63 -16.65 5.67
CA ASP A 139 -8.03 -16.35 5.91
C ASP A 139 -8.33 -14.86 5.99
N ALA A 140 -7.30 -14.04 6.22
CA ALA A 140 -7.40 -12.59 6.12
C ALA A 140 -7.73 -12.07 4.71
N TYR A 141 -7.46 -12.86 3.66
CA TYR A 141 -7.76 -12.50 2.29
C TYR A 141 -9.20 -12.86 1.89
N GLU A 142 -9.94 -11.87 1.39
CA GLU A 142 -11.34 -12.02 0.96
C GLU A 142 -11.53 -13.05 -0.16
N GLN A 143 -10.58 -13.10 -1.11
CA GLN A 143 -10.65 -13.95 -2.31
C GLN A 143 -9.27 -14.52 -2.66
N LEU A 144 -8.65 -15.22 -1.71
CA LEU A 144 -7.38 -15.90 -1.96
C LEU A 144 -7.56 -17.05 -2.96
N GLY A 145 -6.75 -17.07 -4.02
CA GLY A 145 -6.78 -18.12 -5.04
C GLY A 145 -6.42 -19.51 -4.49
N GLY A 146 -7.01 -20.55 -5.08
CA GLY A 146 -6.78 -21.95 -4.69
C GLY A 146 -5.30 -22.33 -4.75
N GLU A 147 -4.56 -21.78 -5.72
CA GLU A 147 -3.13 -22.01 -5.87
C GLU A 147 -2.26 -21.55 -4.69
N TRP A 148 -2.83 -20.73 -3.79
CA TRP A 148 -2.23 -20.31 -2.53
C TRP A 148 -2.87 -21.02 -1.34
N ARG A 149 -4.18 -21.28 -1.38
CA ARG A 149 -4.90 -22.03 -0.34
C ARG A 149 -4.41 -23.47 -0.20
N ASP A 150 -4.09 -24.10 -1.33
CA ASP A 150 -3.74 -25.51 -1.38
C ASP A 150 -2.26 -25.78 -1.03
N ASP A 151 -1.42 -24.74 -1.00
CA ASP A 151 0.01 -24.84 -0.67
C ASP A 151 0.46 -23.66 0.21
N PRO A 152 0.26 -23.76 1.55
CA PRO A 152 0.70 -22.75 2.51
C PRO A 152 2.20 -22.47 2.45
N ALA A 153 3.03 -23.47 2.09
CA ALA A 153 4.48 -23.29 1.97
C ALA A 153 4.84 -22.43 0.75
N LYS A 154 4.15 -22.62 -0.38
CA LYS A 154 4.24 -21.72 -1.53
C LYS A 154 3.74 -20.31 -1.19
N PHE A 155 2.64 -20.20 -0.45
CA PHE A 155 2.16 -18.90 0.02
C PHE A 155 3.19 -18.17 0.89
N LEU A 156 3.81 -18.85 1.87
CA LEU A 156 4.86 -18.25 2.71
C LEU A 156 6.09 -17.83 1.91
N ARG A 157 6.54 -18.66 0.96
CA ARG A 157 7.67 -18.31 0.08
C ARG A 157 7.39 -17.08 -0.76
N MET A 158 6.14 -16.84 -1.15
CA MET A 158 5.71 -15.64 -1.88
C MET A 158 5.66 -14.40 -0.98
N MET A 159 5.40 -14.56 0.32
CA MET A 159 5.38 -13.46 1.29
C MET A 159 6.78 -12.97 1.69
N GLY A 160 7.82 -13.80 1.50
CA GLY A 160 9.22 -13.57 1.88
C GLY A 160 10.01 -12.61 0.99
#